data_AF-A0A8B6BI01-F1
#
_entry.id   AF-A0A8B6BI01-F1
#
_cell.length_a   1.000
_cell.length_b   1.000
_cell.length_c   1.000
_cell.angle_alpha   90.00
_cell.angle_beta   90.00
_cell.angle_gamma   90.00
#
_symmetry.space_group_name_H-M   'P 1'
#
loop_
_entity.id
_entity.type
_entity.pdbx_description
1 polymer ?
#
loop_
_entity_poly.entity_id
_entity_poly.type
_entity_poly.pdbx_seq_one_letter_code
_entity_poly.pdbx_strand_id
1 'polypeptide(L)'
;MHRSMAVVKDTFQHRFMQPELTAKQYVCYIENITFKAMHIGLVEIGNSCDPCVTTTTIIYPVVMEHGAGVCAKIAFNYLNHTTLIEWFEYQILMDVDTVVVMLQYINDRAFRVLEYYKQKGLLTILPYPVTMPGKTDRGFESSNWHFEQSNHDEQIAVYTCQAFLEGYELVTIIDFDEFIVHEQFISYKTMLKTELLPLYPQAAAFTFNVSFFITDWGVSGVYPLLTSQYIKRTNPRFERYKNMYIPKRTQHVNTHEVQPKPGYIRVSLRFHNVVLHHYRKCPHDLNWKYCMYITPIIDKKMHTLMSRLFINVMASKEQIGII
;
A
#
# COMPACT_ATOMS: atom_id res chain seq x y z
N MET A 1 20.01 -15.58 -29.13
CA MET A 1 19.09 -15.46 -27.99
C MET A 1 19.68 -16.27 -26.85
N HIS A 2 20.07 -15.64 -25.73
CA HIS A 2 20.61 -16.34 -24.57
C HIS A 2 19.47 -16.83 -23.68
N ARG A 3 19.58 -18.06 -23.15
CA ARG A 3 18.61 -18.67 -22.23
C ARG A 3 19.37 -19.19 -21.01
N SER A 4 18.78 -19.04 -19.83
CA SER A 4 19.29 -19.61 -18.59
C SER A 4 18.14 -20.23 -17.82
N MET A 5 18.40 -21.40 -17.23
CA MET A 5 17.45 -22.05 -16.32
C MET A 5 17.64 -21.48 -14.92
N ALA A 6 16.54 -21.32 -14.19
CA ALA A 6 16.56 -20.87 -12.81
C ALA A 6 16.24 -22.03 -11.87
N VAL A 7 16.90 -22.06 -10.71
CA VAL A 7 16.46 -22.94 -9.62
C VAL A 7 15.25 -22.27 -8.98
N VAL A 8 14.10 -22.93 -9.08
CA VAL A 8 12.82 -22.46 -8.52
C VAL A 8 12.69 -22.98 -7.10
N LYS A 9 12.46 -22.08 -6.16
CA LYS A 9 12.13 -22.43 -4.77
C LYS A 9 10.78 -21.83 -4.41
N ASP A 10 9.88 -22.67 -3.92
CA ASP A 10 8.63 -22.22 -3.31
C ASP A 10 9.01 -21.38 -2.08
N THR A 11 8.66 -20.10 -2.10
CA THR A 11 8.95 -19.20 -0.97
C THR A 11 7.75 -18.98 -0.09
N PHE A 12 6.55 -18.98 -0.68
CA PHE A 12 5.34 -18.81 0.08
C PHE A 12 4.13 -19.44 -0.64
N GLN A 13 3.33 -20.16 0.14
CA GLN A 13 2.04 -20.67 -0.30
C GLN A 13 0.97 -19.99 0.56
N HIS A 14 0.17 -19.11 -0.05
CA HIS A 14 -1.00 -18.60 0.63
C HIS A 14 -2.09 -19.68 0.53
N ARG A 15 -2.19 -20.50 1.58
CA ARG A 15 -3.23 -21.55 1.65
C ARG A 15 -4.56 -20.90 1.99
N PHE A 16 -5.51 -20.99 1.07
CA PHE A 16 -6.91 -20.67 1.30
C PHE A 16 -7.71 -21.95 1.55
N MET A 17 -8.94 -21.80 2.04
CA MET A 17 -9.85 -22.92 2.26
C MET A 17 -10.20 -23.64 0.94
N GLN A 18 -10.04 -22.96 -0.20
CA GLN A 18 -10.25 -23.49 -1.55
C GLN A 18 -8.91 -23.73 -2.26
N PRO A 19 -8.51 -25.00 -2.50
CA PRO A 19 -7.24 -25.34 -3.14
C PRO A 19 -7.07 -24.71 -4.53
N GLU A 20 -8.15 -24.56 -5.29
CA GLU A 20 -8.17 -23.96 -6.63
C GLU A 20 -7.82 -22.46 -6.66
N LEU A 21 -7.85 -21.78 -5.51
CA LEU A 21 -7.50 -20.37 -5.36
C LEU A 21 -6.10 -20.16 -4.77
N THR A 22 -5.30 -21.22 -4.65
CA THR A 22 -3.97 -21.13 -4.05
C THR A 22 -3.02 -20.31 -4.94
N ALA A 23 -2.63 -19.12 -4.46
CA ALA A 23 -1.46 -18.41 -4.98
C ALA A 23 -0.17 -19.03 -4.48
N LYS A 24 0.80 -19.13 -5.37
CA LYS A 24 2.19 -19.44 -5.02
C LYS A 24 3.10 -18.32 -5.48
N GLN A 25 3.99 -17.90 -4.59
CA GLN A 25 5.12 -17.07 -4.94
C GLN A 25 6.36 -17.95 -5.05
N TYR A 26 7.09 -17.73 -6.13
CA TYR A 26 8.34 -18.43 -6.40
C TYR A 26 9.48 -17.42 -6.37
N VAL A 27 10.60 -17.82 -5.78
CA VAL A 27 11.88 -17.13 -5.99
C VAL A 27 12.73 -18.01 -6.88
N CYS A 28 13.23 -17.40 -7.95
CA CYS A 28 14.03 -18.04 -8.96
C CYS A 28 15.45 -17.51 -8.86
N TYR A 29 16.41 -18.40 -8.61
CA TYR A 29 17.83 -18.05 -8.60
C TYR A 29 18.42 -18.36 -9.96
N ILE A 30 19.04 -17.35 -10.59
CA ILE A 30 19.76 -17.51 -11.85
C ILE A 30 21.24 -17.32 -11.54
N GLU A 31 22.04 -18.37 -11.72
CA GLU A 31 23.48 -18.30 -11.50
C GLU A 31 24.18 -17.57 -12.65
N ASN A 32 25.01 -16.58 -12.30
CA ASN A 32 26.06 -15.99 -13.15
C ASN A 32 25.70 -15.78 -14.63
N ILE A 33 24.59 -15.07 -14.90
CA ILE A 33 24.31 -14.57 -16.25
C ILE A 33 25.09 -13.29 -16.53
N THR A 34 25.72 -13.23 -17.71
CA THR A 34 26.45 -12.06 -18.22
C THR A 34 25.53 -11.08 -18.95
N PHE A 35 24.22 -11.33 -18.96
CA PHE A 35 23.22 -10.55 -19.68
C PHE A 35 22.06 -10.15 -18.75
N LYS A 36 21.35 -9.08 -19.12
CA LYS A 36 20.11 -8.66 -18.44
C LYS A 36 18.94 -9.45 -19.01
N ALA A 37 18.29 -10.26 -18.18
CA ALA A 37 17.11 -11.01 -18.59
C ALA A 37 15.93 -10.06 -18.84
N MET A 38 15.30 -10.15 -20.01
CA MET A 38 14.18 -9.25 -20.36
C MET A 38 12.82 -9.91 -20.18
N HIS A 39 12.78 -11.23 -20.26
CA HIS A 39 11.55 -12.02 -20.20
C HIS A 39 11.77 -13.27 -19.36
N ILE A 40 10.71 -13.72 -18.71
CA ILE A 40 10.64 -14.99 -17.99
C ILE A 40 9.44 -15.79 -18.52
N GLY A 41 9.60 -17.10 -18.62
CA GLY A 41 8.55 -18.03 -18.98
C GLY A 41 8.62 -19.24 -18.06
N LEU A 42 7.45 -19.77 -17.70
CA LEU A 42 7.36 -21.05 -16.99
C LEU A 42 7.29 -22.17 -18.02
N VAL A 43 8.04 -23.24 -17.79
CA VAL A 43 8.10 -24.41 -18.65
C VAL A 43 7.86 -25.66 -17.81
N GLU A 44 7.19 -26.67 -18.38
CA GLU A 44 7.05 -27.96 -17.72
C GLU A 44 8.42 -28.64 -17.56
N ILE A 45 8.59 -29.35 -16.44
CA ILE A 45 9.82 -30.08 -16.12
C ILE A 45 10.04 -31.14 -17.22
N GLY A 46 11.14 -30.99 -17.98
CA GLY A 46 11.49 -31.87 -19.11
C GLY A 46 11.46 -31.20 -20.49
N ASN A 47 10.75 -30.08 -20.63
CA ASN A 47 10.58 -29.35 -21.90
C ASN A 47 11.30 -27.99 -21.91
N SER A 48 12.41 -27.84 -21.17
CA SER A 48 13.12 -26.56 -21.01
C SER A 48 13.73 -26.01 -22.32
N CYS A 49 13.85 -26.85 -23.34
CA CYS A 49 14.34 -26.46 -24.67
C CYS A 49 13.23 -25.94 -25.60
N ASP A 50 11.96 -26.23 -25.32
CA ASP A 50 10.86 -25.84 -26.19
C ASP A 50 10.66 -24.31 -26.17
N PRO A 51 10.16 -23.72 -27.26
CA PRO A 51 9.77 -22.32 -27.27
C PRO A 51 8.68 -22.11 -26.21
N CYS A 52 8.99 -21.36 -25.15
CA CYS A 52 7.98 -20.97 -24.18
C CYS A 52 6.94 -20.07 -24.88
N VAL A 53 5.72 -20.56 -25.00
CA VAL A 53 4.62 -19.86 -25.70
C VAL A 53 4.13 -18.65 -24.91
N THR A 54 4.37 -18.62 -23.60
CA THR A 54 3.92 -17.58 -22.67
C THR A 54 5.09 -16.98 -21.89
N THR A 55 5.54 -15.80 -22.33
CA THR A 55 6.59 -15.04 -21.64
C THR A 55 6.06 -13.76 -21.03
N THR A 56 6.53 -13.41 -19.84
CA THR A 56 6.25 -12.15 -19.14
C THR A 56 7.51 -11.30 -19.11
N THR A 57 7.37 -9.98 -19.32
CA THR A 57 8.47 -9.03 -19.22
C THR A 57 8.96 -8.91 -17.77
N ILE A 58 10.27 -8.97 -17.57
CA ILE A 58 10.90 -8.76 -16.27
C ILE A 58 10.94 -7.27 -15.98
N ILE A 59 10.43 -6.87 -14.82
CA ILE A 59 10.54 -5.50 -14.33
C ILE A 59 11.65 -5.46 -13.28
N TYR A 60 12.60 -4.56 -13.47
CA TYR A 60 13.70 -4.32 -12.54
C TYR A 60 13.36 -3.12 -11.66
N PRO A 61 13.05 -3.31 -10.38
CA PRO A 61 12.74 -2.20 -9.49
C PRO A 61 13.96 -1.33 -9.21
N VAL A 62 13.70 -0.06 -8.91
CA VAL A 62 14.74 0.88 -8.44
C VAL A 62 15.07 0.54 -6.99
N VAL A 63 16.36 0.45 -6.68
CA VAL A 63 16.86 0.29 -5.31
C VAL A 63 17.14 1.67 -4.73
N MET A 64 16.62 1.95 -3.53
CA MET A 64 16.85 3.20 -2.82
C MET A 64 17.12 2.92 -1.35
N GLU A 65 18.38 2.68 -1.01
CA GLU A 65 18.79 2.16 0.31
C GLU A 65 18.35 3.02 1.51
N HIS A 66 18.13 4.32 1.31
CA HIS A 66 17.62 5.25 2.32
C HIS A 66 16.22 5.79 2.01
N GLY A 67 15.53 5.15 1.06
CA GLY A 67 14.23 5.57 0.57
C GLY A 67 13.09 5.09 1.45
N ALA A 68 12.00 5.85 1.44
CA ALA A 68 10.69 5.47 1.95
C ALA A 68 9.73 5.19 0.78
N GLY A 69 9.22 3.97 0.72
CA GLY A 69 8.21 3.55 -0.24
C GLY A 69 6.82 3.44 0.41
N VAL A 70 5.78 3.65 -0.39
CA VAL A 70 4.39 3.33 -0.01
C VAL A 70 3.81 2.33 -0.99
N CYS A 71 3.23 1.25 -0.46
CA CYS A 71 2.36 0.36 -1.21
C CYS A 71 0.90 0.81 -1.02
N ALA A 72 0.31 1.36 -2.08
CA ALA A 72 -1.10 1.79 -2.12
C ALA A 72 -2.06 0.67 -2.54
N LYS A 73 -1.56 -0.57 -2.57
CA LYS A 73 -2.28 -1.78 -3.00
C LYS A 73 -2.90 -1.63 -4.39
N ILE A 74 -4.23 -1.60 -4.48
CA ILE A 74 -5.00 -1.68 -5.73
C ILE A 74 -5.84 -0.44 -5.92
N ALA A 75 -5.69 0.20 -7.08
CA ALA A 75 -6.60 1.22 -7.57
C ALA A 75 -7.66 0.57 -8.47
N PHE A 76 -8.92 0.66 -8.05
CA PHE A 76 -10.06 0.09 -8.79
C PHE A 76 -11.32 0.98 -8.69
N ASN A 77 -12.26 0.79 -9.62
CA ASN A 77 -13.57 1.43 -9.68
C ASN A 77 -13.56 2.97 -9.61
N TYR A 78 -13.99 3.54 -8.49
CA TYR A 78 -14.12 4.98 -8.35
C TYR A 78 -13.18 5.45 -7.25
N LEU A 79 -12.30 6.38 -7.61
CA LEU A 79 -11.50 7.14 -6.67
C LEU A 79 -11.86 8.62 -6.77
N ASN A 80 -12.08 9.24 -5.61
CA ASN A 80 -12.26 10.69 -5.56
C ASN A 80 -10.92 11.36 -5.89
N HIS A 81 -10.83 11.96 -7.07
CA HIS A 81 -9.63 12.64 -7.57
C HIS A 81 -9.13 13.76 -6.63
N THR A 82 -10.01 14.47 -5.92
CA THR A 82 -9.57 15.51 -4.95
C THR A 82 -8.91 14.87 -3.73
N THR A 83 -9.52 13.83 -3.16
CA THR A 83 -8.92 13.06 -2.07
C THR A 83 -7.59 12.43 -2.48
N LEU A 84 -7.50 11.94 -3.72
CA LEU A 84 -6.30 11.31 -4.24
C LEU A 84 -5.14 12.31 -4.36
N ILE A 85 -5.39 13.54 -4.83
CA ILE A 85 -4.39 14.62 -4.85
C ILE A 85 -3.93 14.94 -3.43
N GLU A 86 -4.86 15.10 -2.49
CA GLU A 86 -4.54 15.34 -1.08
C GLU A 86 -3.66 14.23 -0.49
N TRP A 87 -3.99 12.98 -0.78
CA TRP A 87 -3.22 11.84 -0.33
C TRP A 87 -1.79 11.84 -0.87
N PHE A 88 -1.60 12.12 -2.17
CA PHE A 88 -0.25 12.18 -2.76
C PHE A 88 0.56 13.37 -2.23
N GLU A 89 -0.04 14.56 -2.14
CA GLU A 89 0.66 15.71 -1.55
C GLU A 89 1.04 15.46 -0.10
N TYR A 90 0.20 14.72 0.66
CA TYR A 90 0.57 14.28 2.00
C TYR A 90 1.78 13.33 2.00
N GLN A 91 1.84 12.34 1.09
CA GLN A 91 3.00 11.46 0.99
C GLN A 91 4.28 12.25 0.67
N ILE A 92 4.20 13.26 -0.20
CA ILE A 92 5.33 14.17 -0.49
C ILE A 92 5.76 14.91 0.79
N LEU A 93 4.80 15.43 1.57
CA LEU A 93 5.12 16.08 2.84
C LEU A 93 5.80 15.14 3.85
N MET A 94 5.44 13.86 3.83
CA MET A 94 6.03 12.81 4.67
C MET A 94 7.35 12.26 4.12
N ASP A 95 7.93 12.90 3.09
CA ASP A 95 9.21 12.55 2.48
C ASP A 95 9.21 11.11 1.90
N VAL A 96 8.09 10.72 1.30
CA VAL A 96 7.97 9.48 0.54
C VAL A 96 8.63 9.64 -0.81
N ASP A 97 9.53 8.72 -1.16
CA ASP A 97 10.30 8.76 -2.39
C ASP A 97 9.56 8.10 -3.56
N THR A 98 8.77 7.05 -3.28
CA THR A 98 7.90 6.43 -4.29
C THR A 98 6.62 5.87 -3.68
N VAL A 99 5.57 5.87 -4.49
CA VAL A 99 4.34 5.12 -4.28
C VAL A 99 4.27 4.04 -5.35
N VAL A 100 3.89 2.81 -4.98
CA VAL A 100 3.59 1.72 -5.90
C VAL A 100 2.11 1.41 -5.80
N VAL A 101 1.44 1.38 -6.95
CA VAL A 101 0.03 1.01 -7.05
C VAL A 101 -0.16 -0.01 -8.16
N MET A 102 -1.01 -1.01 -7.92
CA MET A 102 -1.53 -1.87 -8.98
C MET A 102 -2.85 -1.31 -9.50
N LEU A 103 -2.92 -1.02 -10.79
CA LEU A 103 -4.07 -0.42 -11.43
C LEU A 103 -4.89 -1.49 -12.15
N GLN A 104 -6.17 -1.63 -11.75
CA GLN A 104 -7.14 -2.48 -12.46
C GLN A 104 -7.93 -1.64 -13.47
N TYR A 105 -8.83 -0.78 -12.97
CA TYR A 105 -9.58 0.20 -13.75
C TYR A 105 -10.04 1.32 -12.82
N ILE A 106 -10.00 2.58 -13.22
CA ILE A 106 -10.53 3.69 -12.42
C ILE A 106 -11.19 4.75 -13.31
N ASN A 107 -11.97 5.66 -12.72
CA ASN A 107 -12.53 6.80 -13.42
C ASN A 107 -11.46 7.76 -13.99
N ASP A 108 -11.74 8.36 -15.16
CA ASP A 108 -10.80 9.19 -15.92
C ASP A 108 -10.11 10.29 -15.10
N ARG A 109 -10.87 10.97 -14.23
CA ARG A 109 -10.32 12.03 -13.38
C ARG A 109 -9.28 11.51 -12.41
N ALA A 110 -9.49 10.33 -11.81
CA ALA A 110 -8.50 9.71 -10.94
C ALA A 110 -7.30 9.21 -11.73
N PHE A 111 -7.51 8.66 -12.93
CA PHE A 111 -6.41 8.25 -13.80
C PHE A 111 -5.49 9.41 -14.19
N ARG A 112 -6.04 10.59 -14.50
CA ARG A 112 -5.23 11.81 -14.74
C ARG A 112 -4.36 12.18 -13.55
N VAL A 113 -4.88 12.04 -12.33
CA VAL A 113 -4.10 12.27 -11.11
C VAL A 113 -2.94 11.28 -11.00
N LEU A 114 -3.20 9.98 -11.24
CA LEU A 114 -2.12 8.97 -11.22
C LEU A 114 -1.05 9.28 -12.27
N GLU A 115 -1.44 9.59 -13.51
CA GLU A 115 -0.46 9.91 -14.56
C GLU A 115 0.36 11.17 -14.23
N TYR A 116 -0.24 12.20 -13.62
CA TYR A 116 0.50 13.37 -13.16
C TYR A 116 1.56 13.02 -12.12
N TYR A 117 1.23 12.26 -11.07
CA TYR A 117 2.21 11.88 -10.04
C TYR A 117 3.26 10.87 -10.54
N LYS A 118 2.92 10.08 -11.56
CA LYS A 118 3.87 9.23 -12.27
C LYS A 118 4.87 10.07 -13.07
N GLN A 119 4.41 11.08 -13.81
CA GLN A 119 5.28 12.01 -14.53
C GLN A 119 6.18 12.83 -13.58
N LYS A 120 5.68 13.16 -12.38
CA LYS A 120 6.44 13.80 -11.31
C LYS A 120 7.51 12.89 -10.67
N GLY A 121 7.53 11.60 -11.03
CA GLY A 121 8.48 10.62 -10.51
C GLY A 121 8.12 10.04 -9.14
N LEU A 122 6.95 10.37 -8.59
CA LEU A 122 6.51 9.85 -7.29
C LEU A 122 5.80 8.50 -7.41
N LEU A 123 5.09 8.23 -8.51
CA LEU A 123 4.23 7.06 -8.64
C LEU A 123 4.75 6.05 -9.67
N THR A 124 4.84 4.79 -9.25
CA THR A 124 4.97 3.64 -10.14
C THR A 124 3.60 2.94 -10.26
N ILE A 125 3.07 2.92 -11.48
CA ILE A 125 1.83 2.21 -11.82
C ILE A 125 2.17 0.85 -12.40
N LEU A 126 1.68 -0.21 -11.77
CA LEU A 126 1.81 -1.59 -12.24
C LEU A 126 0.46 -2.09 -12.77
N PRO A 127 0.42 -2.82 -13.89
CA PRO A 127 -0.83 -3.35 -14.40
C PRO A 127 -1.34 -4.46 -13.48
N TYR A 128 -2.64 -4.45 -13.18
CA TYR A 128 -3.28 -5.56 -12.49
C TYR A 128 -3.37 -6.79 -13.43
N PRO A 129 -2.94 -7.98 -13.02
CA PRO A 129 -2.88 -9.16 -13.88
C PRO A 129 -4.26 -9.83 -14.00
N VAL A 130 -5.11 -9.23 -14.84
CA VAL A 130 -6.49 -9.69 -15.15
C VAL A 130 -6.54 -11.11 -15.73
N THR A 131 -5.43 -11.59 -16.30
CA THR A 131 -5.33 -12.91 -16.94
C THR A 131 -4.95 -14.06 -16.01
N MET A 132 -4.74 -13.82 -14.70
CA MET A 132 -4.44 -14.93 -13.78
C MET A 132 -5.64 -15.88 -13.64
N PRO A 133 -5.38 -17.19 -13.49
CA PRO A 133 -6.42 -18.18 -13.23
C PRO A 133 -7.15 -17.86 -11.90
N GLY A 134 -8.46 -18.14 -11.86
CA GLY A 134 -9.33 -17.87 -10.73
C GLY A 134 -10.81 -18.04 -11.13
N LYS A 135 -11.74 -17.85 -10.19
CA LYS A 135 -13.18 -17.90 -10.47
C LYS A 135 -13.63 -16.72 -11.33
N THR A 136 -14.85 -16.72 -11.89
CA THR A 136 -15.33 -15.67 -12.81
C THR A 136 -15.73 -14.36 -12.12
N ASP A 137 -15.69 -14.33 -10.78
CA ASP A 137 -16.10 -13.23 -9.91
C ASP A 137 -14.93 -12.33 -9.46
N ARG A 138 -13.79 -12.35 -10.18
CA ARG A 138 -12.58 -11.55 -9.88
C ARG A 138 -12.82 -10.04 -9.91
N GLY A 139 -11.97 -9.33 -9.18
CA GLY A 139 -12.02 -7.88 -9.08
C GLY A 139 -12.72 -7.38 -7.83
N PHE A 140 -12.72 -6.06 -7.67
CA PHE A 140 -13.14 -5.38 -6.45
C PHE A 140 -14.45 -4.61 -6.62
N GLU A 141 -15.42 -5.22 -7.31
CA GLU A 141 -16.75 -4.65 -7.36
C GLU A 141 -17.44 -4.73 -5.99
N SER A 142 -18.35 -3.81 -5.71
CA SER A 142 -19.08 -3.76 -4.44
C SER A 142 -19.89 -5.02 -4.16
N SER A 143 -20.21 -5.82 -5.17
CA SER A 143 -20.89 -7.11 -5.03
C SER A 143 -19.93 -8.27 -4.71
N ASN A 144 -18.64 -8.14 -5.03
CA ASN A 144 -17.70 -9.27 -5.07
C ASN A 144 -16.52 -9.12 -4.09
N TRP A 145 -16.32 -7.95 -3.48
CA TRP A 145 -15.23 -7.71 -2.51
C TRP A 145 -15.28 -8.59 -1.25
N HIS A 146 -16.40 -9.28 -1.00
CA HIS A 146 -16.53 -10.23 0.10
C HIS A 146 -16.06 -11.64 -0.25
N PHE A 147 -15.82 -11.94 -1.53
CA PHE A 147 -15.45 -13.27 -1.97
C PHE A 147 -13.99 -13.57 -1.63
N GLU A 148 -13.67 -14.84 -1.35
CA GLU A 148 -12.30 -15.28 -1.02
C GLU A 148 -11.28 -14.86 -2.10
N GLN A 149 -11.71 -14.86 -3.36
CA GLN A 149 -10.90 -14.41 -4.50
C GLN A 149 -10.46 -12.95 -4.41
N SER A 150 -11.27 -12.06 -3.84
CA SER A 150 -10.91 -10.64 -3.71
C SER A 150 -9.78 -10.40 -2.69
N ASN A 151 -9.77 -11.16 -1.59
CA ASN A 151 -8.67 -11.15 -0.61
C ASN A 151 -7.37 -11.63 -1.26
N HIS A 152 -7.46 -12.68 -2.10
CA HIS A 152 -6.32 -13.17 -2.88
C HIS A 152 -5.82 -12.09 -3.87
N ASP A 153 -6.75 -11.47 -4.59
CA ASP A 153 -6.44 -10.39 -5.53
C ASP A 153 -5.75 -9.22 -4.81
N GLU A 154 -6.16 -8.85 -3.60
CA GLU A 154 -5.56 -7.78 -2.79
C GLU A 154 -4.13 -8.14 -2.38
N GLN A 155 -3.96 -9.39 -1.95
CA GLN A 155 -2.68 -9.88 -1.46
C GLN A 155 -1.60 -9.92 -2.56
N ILE A 156 -1.99 -10.15 -3.82
CA ILE A 156 -1.07 -10.09 -4.96
C ILE A 156 -0.46 -8.69 -5.10
N ALA A 157 -1.23 -7.64 -4.83
CA ALA A 157 -0.71 -6.28 -4.86
C ALA A 157 0.30 -6.02 -3.75
N VAL A 158 0.05 -6.53 -2.56
CA VAL A 158 0.99 -6.43 -1.44
C VAL A 158 2.30 -7.17 -1.75
N TYR A 159 2.25 -8.39 -2.30
CA TYR A 159 3.47 -9.12 -2.69
C TYR A 159 4.24 -8.45 -3.82
N THR A 160 3.52 -7.92 -4.81
CA THR A 160 4.15 -7.20 -5.92
C THR A 160 4.85 -5.94 -5.39
N CYS A 161 4.19 -5.17 -4.53
CA CYS A 161 4.82 -4.04 -3.83
C CYS A 161 6.04 -4.47 -3.01
N GLN A 162 5.96 -5.57 -2.25
CA GLN A 162 7.07 -6.08 -1.44
C GLN A 162 8.31 -6.32 -2.30
N ALA A 163 8.14 -6.98 -3.45
CA ALA A 163 9.23 -7.23 -4.39
C ALA A 163 9.77 -5.94 -5.01
N PHE A 164 8.88 -5.01 -5.39
CA PHE A 164 9.29 -3.72 -5.98
C PHE A 164 10.02 -2.81 -4.99
N LEU A 165 9.71 -2.91 -3.70
CA LEU A 165 10.23 -2.05 -2.67
C LEU A 165 11.27 -2.75 -1.77
N GLU A 166 11.76 -3.93 -2.16
CA GLU A 166 12.73 -4.71 -1.37
C GLU A 166 14.03 -3.92 -1.11
N GLY A 167 14.42 -3.05 -2.04
CA GLY A 167 15.60 -2.20 -1.95
C GLY A 167 15.45 -0.95 -1.08
N TYR A 168 14.30 -0.73 -0.44
CA TYR A 168 14.01 0.47 0.36
C TYR A 168 14.35 0.30 1.84
N GLU A 169 14.58 1.41 2.54
CA GLU A 169 14.83 1.41 3.99
C GLU A 169 13.53 1.16 4.77
N LEU A 170 12.46 1.77 4.30
CA LEU A 170 11.15 1.79 4.93
C LEU A 170 10.07 1.62 3.88
N VAL A 171 9.08 0.77 4.17
CA VAL A 171 7.90 0.60 3.34
C VAL A 171 6.65 0.69 4.20
N THR A 172 5.67 1.46 3.73
CA THR A 172 4.36 1.60 4.37
C THR A 172 3.29 0.90 3.52
N ILE A 173 2.36 0.18 4.13
CA ILE A 173 1.19 -0.39 3.43
C ILE A 173 -0.06 0.33 3.93
N ILE A 174 -0.62 1.21 3.11
CA ILE A 174 -1.80 2.04 3.44
C ILE A 174 -2.66 2.26 2.19
N ASP A 175 -3.95 2.47 2.39
CA ASP A 175 -4.93 2.74 1.34
C ASP A 175 -5.07 4.27 1.06
N PHE A 176 -5.73 4.66 -0.03
CA PHE A 176 -5.87 6.09 -0.44
C PHE A 176 -6.73 6.95 0.49
N ASP A 177 -7.42 6.33 1.45
CA ASP A 177 -8.21 6.96 2.50
C ASP A 177 -7.53 6.89 3.88
N GLU A 178 -6.25 6.51 3.91
CA GLU A 178 -5.46 6.30 5.11
C GLU A 178 -4.23 7.22 5.18
N PHE A 179 -4.01 7.81 6.35
CA PHE A 179 -2.91 8.76 6.61
C PHE A 179 -2.23 8.39 7.94
N ILE A 180 -0.92 8.19 7.95
CA ILE A 180 -0.19 8.00 9.21
C ILE A 180 0.20 9.39 9.72
N VAL A 181 -0.42 9.81 10.81
CA VAL A 181 -0.32 11.18 11.34
C VAL A 181 0.45 11.17 12.65
N HIS A 182 1.37 12.11 12.77
CA HIS A 182 2.10 12.39 14.01
C HIS A 182 2.10 13.88 14.33
N GLU A 183 2.09 14.23 15.62
CA GLU A 183 2.11 15.64 16.04
C GLU A 183 3.50 16.29 15.93
N GLN A 184 4.57 15.51 16.06
CA GLN A 184 5.92 16.01 16.28
C GLN A 184 6.91 15.68 15.15
N PHE A 185 6.55 14.84 14.18
CA PHE A 185 7.49 14.40 13.15
C PHE A 185 7.25 15.10 11.83
N ILE A 186 8.37 15.43 11.19
CA ILE A 186 8.40 16.09 9.90
C ILE A 186 8.16 15.08 8.77
N SER A 187 8.69 13.85 8.90
CA SER A 187 8.61 12.81 7.87
C SER A 187 8.72 11.39 8.42
N TYR A 188 8.38 10.40 7.59
CA TYR A 188 8.50 8.98 7.95
C TYR A 188 9.95 8.54 8.14
N LYS A 189 10.87 9.03 7.28
CA LYS A 189 12.31 8.72 7.37
C LYS A 189 12.91 9.29 8.65
N THR A 190 12.55 10.52 9.03
CA THR A 190 12.98 11.12 10.30
C THR A 190 12.44 10.33 11.47
N MET A 191 11.13 10.06 11.53
CA MET A 191 10.51 9.25 12.59
C MET A 191 11.23 7.92 12.79
N LEU A 192 11.54 7.22 11.68
CA LEU A 192 12.24 5.94 11.74
C LEU A 192 13.62 6.08 12.37
N LYS A 193 14.44 7.02 11.88
CA LYS A 193 15.86 7.15 12.23
C LYS A 193 16.08 7.75 13.61
N THR A 194 15.31 8.76 13.98
CA THR A 194 15.57 9.53 15.21
C THR A 194 14.85 8.98 16.42
N GLU A 195 13.80 8.18 16.23
CA GLU A 195 12.97 7.72 17.35
C GLU A 195 12.72 6.22 17.35
N LEU A 196 12.12 5.69 16.28
CA LEU A 196 11.66 4.30 16.30
C LEU A 196 12.81 3.29 16.35
N LEU A 197 13.86 3.46 15.53
CA LEU A 197 15.01 2.55 15.53
C LEU A 197 15.89 2.67 16.78
N PRO A 198 16.17 3.88 17.33
CA PRO A 198 16.85 3.99 18.61
C PRO A 198 16.11 3.30 19.77
N LEU A 199 14.79 3.39 19.81
CA LEU A 199 13.98 2.74 20.85
C LEU A 199 13.80 1.23 20.60
N TYR A 200 13.71 0.83 19.34
CA TYR A 200 13.41 -0.55 18.93
C TYR A 200 14.41 -1.03 17.86
N PRO A 201 15.68 -1.25 18.23
CA PRO A 201 16.74 -1.58 17.26
C PRO A 201 16.50 -2.90 16.52
N GLN A 202 15.73 -3.82 17.10
CA GLN A 202 15.36 -5.11 16.50
C GLN A 202 14.00 -5.09 15.79
N ALA A 203 13.37 -3.94 15.61
CA ALA A 203 12.11 -3.87 14.89
C ALA A 203 12.31 -4.25 13.41
N ALA A 204 11.48 -5.15 12.90
CA ALA A 204 11.23 -5.35 11.47
C ALA A 204 10.02 -4.55 10.99
N ALA A 205 9.08 -4.25 11.89
CA ALA A 205 7.86 -3.54 11.57
C ALA A 205 7.29 -2.78 12.76
N PHE A 206 6.52 -1.74 12.43
CA PHE A 206 5.79 -0.88 13.34
C PHE A 206 4.32 -0.91 12.97
N THR A 207 3.48 -1.27 13.92
CA THR A 207 2.03 -1.42 13.76
C THR A 207 1.31 -0.23 14.37
N PHE A 208 0.44 0.41 13.59
CA PHE A 208 -0.32 1.59 13.99
C PHE A 208 -1.76 1.22 14.34
N ASN A 209 -2.25 1.76 15.46
CA ASN A 209 -3.68 1.74 15.75
C ASN A 209 -4.42 2.68 14.81
N VAL A 210 -5.65 2.30 14.48
CA VAL A 210 -6.51 3.03 13.54
C VAL A 210 -7.52 3.86 14.29
N SER A 211 -7.56 5.15 13.96
CA SER A 211 -8.67 6.02 14.31
C SER A 211 -9.54 6.23 13.10
N PHE A 212 -10.81 5.80 13.19
CA PHE A 212 -11.75 5.99 12.11
C PHE A 212 -12.35 7.40 12.17
N PHE A 213 -12.19 8.16 11.09
CA PHE A 213 -12.82 9.46 10.89
C PHE A 213 -14.10 9.26 10.09
N ILE A 214 -15.24 9.30 10.80
CA ILE A 214 -16.53 8.91 10.23
C ILE A 214 -17.15 10.08 9.48
N THR A 215 -17.23 9.95 8.15
CA THR A 215 -17.76 11.02 7.28
C THR A 215 -19.26 11.26 7.46
N ASP A 216 -19.99 10.24 7.93
CA ASP A 216 -21.44 10.32 8.18
C ASP A 216 -21.80 11.16 9.40
N TRP A 217 -20.83 11.52 10.25
CA TRP A 217 -21.03 12.49 11.35
C TRP A 217 -21.06 13.96 10.89
N GLY A 218 -20.97 14.17 9.57
CA GLY A 218 -21.00 15.48 8.95
C GLY A 218 -19.66 16.21 9.03
N VAL A 219 -19.58 17.28 8.23
CA VAL A 219 -18.44 18.20 8.21
C VAL A 219 -18.27 18.84 9.59
N SER A 220 -17.03 18.88 10.07
CA SER A 220 -16.70 19.38 11.41
C SER A 220 -15.47 20.29 11.47
N GLY A 221 -14.76 20.46 10.36
CA GLY A 221 -13.64 21.40 10.25
C GLY A 221 -13.81 22.47 9.18
N VAL A 222 -12.69 23.07 8.77
CA VAL A 222 -12.67 24.42 8.16
C VAL A 222 -12.20 24.46 6.70
N TYR A 223 -11.25 23.60 6.31
CA TYR A 223 -10.75 23.57 4.93
C TYR A 223 -11.46 22.46 4.12
N PRO A 224 -11.59 22.62 2.79
CA PRO A 224 -12.24 21.65 1.91
C PRO A 224 -11.30 20.48 1.52
N LEU A 225 -10.41 20.08 2.43
CA LEU A 225 -9.63 18.84 2.33
C LEU A 225 -10.27 17.77 3.20
N LEU A 226 -10.22 16.50 2.80
CA LEU A 226 -10.77 15.38 3.55
C LEU A 226 -10.26 15.39 5.01
N THR A 227 -8.94 15.53 5.17
CA THR A 227 -8.28 15.45 6.47
C THR A 227 -8.57 16.62 7.41
N SER A 228 -8.93 17.79 6.86
CA SER A 228 -9.35 18.96 7.63
C SER A 228 -10.85 19.07 7.81
N GLN A 229 -11.63 18.50 6.89
CA GLN A 229 -13.08 18.65 6.87
C GLN A 229 -13.75 17.71 7.88
N TYR A 230 -13.18 16.52 8.07
CA TYR A 230 -13.65 15.50 8.99
C TYR A 230 -12.65 15.33 10.13
N ILE A 231 -12.89 16.01 11.26
CA ILE A 231 -11.99 16.00 12.42
C ILE A 231 -12.53 15.18 13.59
N LYS A 232 -13.76 14.68 13.46
CA LYS A 232 -14.38 13.77 14.44
C LYS A 232 -13.92 12.36 14.15
N ARG A 233 -13.36 11.69 15.16
CA ARG A 233 -12.94 10.28 15.07
C ARG A 233 -13.39 9.44 16.25
N THR A 234 -13.19 8.14 16.11
CA THR A 234 -13.35 7.15 17.19
C THR A 234 -12.13 7.11 18.10
N ASN A 235 -12.23 6.39 19.21
CA ASN A 235 -11.03 5.94 19.92
C ASN A 235 -10.14 5.10 18.97
N PRO A 236 -8.79 5.14 19.13
CA PRO A 236 -7.91 4.27 18.38
C PRO A 236 -8.26 2.80 18.63
N ARG A 237 -8.29 2.04 17.55
CA ARG A 237 -8.69 0.64 17.48
C ARG A 237 -7.54 -0.21 16.96
N PHE A 238 -7.49 -1.47 17.38
CA PHE A 238 -6.52 -2.41 16.86
C PHE A 238 -7.08 -3.13 15.62
N GLU A 239 -8.38 -3.04 15.39
CA GLU A 239 -9.06 -3.57 14.22
C GLU A 239 -8.55 -2.86 12.95
N ARG A 240 -8.13 -3.63 11.94
CA ARG A 240 -7.59 -3.15 10.65
C ARG A 240 -6.30 -2.32 10.72
N TYR A 241 -5.45 -2.57 11.72
CA TYR A 241 -4.12 -1.96 11.81
C TYR A 241 -3.34 -2.03 10.50
N LYS A 242 -2.50 -1.02 10.29
CA LYS A 242 -1.55 -0.95 9.17
C LYS A 242 -0.12 -0.95 9.68
N ASN A 243 0.81 -1.24 8.79
CA ASN A 243 2.20 -1.46 9.15
C ASN A 243 3.12 -0.60 8.29
N MET A 244 4.16 -0.09 8.94
CA MET A 244 5.43 0.25 8.31
C MET A 244 6.41 -0.89 8.58
N TYR A 245 7.23 -1.25 7.61
CA TYR A 245 8.21 -2.31 7.76
C TYR A 245 9.53 -1.99 7.10
N ILE A 246 10.57 -2.69 7.54
CA ILE A 246 11.94 -2.58 7.03
C ILE A 246 12.18 -3.82 6.16
N PRO A 247 12.19 -3.71 4.83
CA PRO A 247 12.28 -4.86 3.92
C PRO A 247 13.42 -5.81 4.25
N LYS A 248 14.62 -5.28 4.54
CA LYS A 248 15.81 -6.07 4.91
C LYS A 248 15.57 -7.01 6.11
N ARG A 249 14.64 -6.67 7.02
CA ARG A 249 14.32 -7.37 8.28
C ARG A 249 13.00 -8.16 8.22
N THR A 250 12.28 -8.06 7.11
CA THR A 250 10.96 -8.67 6.92
C THR A 250 11.06 -9.90 6.04
N GLN A 251 10.41 -10.98 6.45
CA GLN A 251 10.28 -12.18 5.65
C GLN A 251 9.06 -12.09 4.74
N HIS A 252 7.94 -11.62 5.28
CA HIS A 252 6.66 -11.63 4.58
C HIS A 252 5.77 -10.46 5.01
N VAL A 253 4.94 -9.98 4.10
CA VAL A 253 3.91 -8.95 4.35
C VAL A 253 2.58 -9.37 3.76
N ASN A 254 1.53 -9.26 4.56
CA ASN A 254 0.16 -9.25 4.10
C ASN A 254 -0.48 -7.88 4.36
N THR A 255 -1.71 -7.66 3.90
CA THR A 255 -2.42 -6.38 4.03
C THR A 255 -2.39 -5.80 5.45
N HIS A 256 -2.47 -6.67 6.46
CA HIS A 256 -2.59 -6.26 7.86
C HIS A 256 -1.45 -6.75 8.74
N GLU A 257 -0.53 -7.57 8.28
CA GLU A 257 0.47 -8.22 9.13
C GLU A 257 1.82 -8.34 8.43
N VAL A 258 2.86 -8.23 9.25
CA VAL A 258 4.25 -8.39 8.84
C VAL A 258 4.86 -9.52 9.64
N GLN A 259 5.48 -10.46 8.94
CA GLN A 259 6.29 -11.52 9.54
C GLN A 259 7.77 -11.11 9.52
N PRO A 260 8.39 -10.89 10.68
CA PRO A 260 9.82 -10.60 10.78
C PRO A 260 10.68 -11.80 10.36
N LYS A 261 11.89 -11.54 9.87
CA LYS A 261 12.96 -12.55 9.79
C LYS A 261 13.39 -12.96 11.22
N PRO A 262 13.95 -14.18 11.40
CA PRO A 262 14.47 -14.60 12.71
C PRO A 262 15.43 -13.57 13.32
N GLY A 263 15.24 -13.27 14.61
CA GLY A 263 16.00 -12.26 15.34
C GLY A 263 15.39 -10.86 15.35
N TYR A 264 14.39 -10.59 14.51
CA TYR A 264 13.65 -9.32 14.50
C TYR A 264 12.23 -9.46 15.04
N ILE A 265 11.62 -8.34 15.43
CA ILE A 265 10.29 -8.30 16.05
C ILE A 265 9.35 -7.31 15.37
N ARG A 266 8.04 -7.52 15.54
CA ARG A 266 7.00 -6.53 15.23
C ARG A 266 6.71 -5.71 16.48
N VAL A 267 6.66 -4.39 16.35
CA VAL A 267 6.41 -3.46 17.46
C VAL A 267 5.05 -2.80 17.29
N SER A 268 4.21 -2.85 18.32
CA SER A 268 2.95 -2.10 18.34
C SER A 268 3.17 -0.71 18.90
N LEU A 269 2.75 0.31 18.15
CA LEU A 269 2.88 1.72 18.54
C LEU A 269 1.66 2.26 19.31
N ARG A 270 0.89 1.39 19.97
CA ARG A 270 -0.36 1.74 20.68
C ARG A 270 -0.27 2.94 21.63
N PHE A 271 0.89 3.15 22.25
CA PHE A 271 1.13 4.23 23.22
C PHE A 271 1.97 5.39 22.69
N HIS A 272 2.29 5.38 21.40
CA HIS A 272 3.01 6.48 20.77
C HIS A 272 2.01 7.51 20.27
N ASN A 273 2.47 8.75 20.08
CA ASN A 273 1.64 9.83 19.53
C ASN A 273 1.37 9.70 18.02
N VAL A 274 1.62 8.52 17.44
CA VAL A 274 1.39 8.19 16.02
C VAL A 274 0.12 7.37 15.87
N VAL A 275 -0.78 7.83 15.00
CA VAL A 275 -2.06 7.17 14.76
C VAL A 275 -2.30 7.09 13.25
N LEU A 276 -2.85 5.96 12.79
CA LEU A 276 -3.39 5.87 11.45
C LEU A 276 -4.78 6.50 11.42
N HIS A 277 -4.97 7.55 10.65
CA HIS A 277 -6.27 8.11 10.34
C HIS A 277 -6.87 7.30 9.18
N HIS A 278 -8.08 6.75 9.36
CA HIS A 278 -8.82 6.09 8.28
C HIS A 278 -10.15 6.83 8.06
N TYR A 279 -10.28 7.51 6.93
CA TYR A 279 -11.45 8.33 6.59
C TYR A 279 -12.47 7.50 5.83
N ARG A 280 -13.66 7.31 6.41
CA ARG A 280 -14.67 6.43 5.81
C ARG A 280 -16.08 6.73 6.27
N LYS A 281 -17.05 6.22 5.52
CA LYS A 281 -18.42 6.02 6.03
C LYS A 281 -18.43 5.01 7.17
N CYS A 282 -19.44 5.07 8.01
CA CYS A 282 -19.61 4.08 9.05
C CYS A 282 -19.66 2.66 8.45
N PRO A 283 -18.78 1.74 8.88
CA PRO A 283 -18.85 0.34 8.49
C PRO A 283 -20.05 -0.35 9.15
N HIS A 284 -21.13 -0.54 8.39
CA HIS A 284 -22.28 -1.34 8.82
C HIS A 284 -22.03 -2.85 8.72
N ASP A 285 -20.98 -3.25 7.99
CA ASP A 285 -20.56 -4.62 7.66
C ASP A 285 -19.87 -5.38 8.80
N LEU A 286 -19.25 -4.67 9.76
CA LEU A 286 -18.43 -5.28 10.82
C LEU A 286 -19.17 -5.50 12.15
N ASN A 287 -20.50 -5.68 12.13
CA ASN A 287 -21.35 -5.58 13.33
C ASN A 287 -21.19 -4.24 14.08
N TRP A 288 -20.57 -3.24 13.45
CA TRP A 288 -20.32 -1.93 14.06
C TRP A 288 -21.49 -0.97 13.87
N LYS A 289 -22.71 -1.49 14.13
CA LYS A 289 -23.96 -0.71 14.15
C LYS A 289 -23.90 0.46 15.15
N TYR A 290 -22.90 0.46 16.04
CA TYR A 290 -22.70 1.44 17.10
C TYR A 290 -21.78 2.62 16.75
N CYS A 291 -21.18 2.67 15.57
CA CYS A 291 -20.41 3.84 15.13
C CYS A 291 -21.21 5.16 15.22
N MET A 292 -22.54 5.13 15.12
CA MET A 292 -23.41 6.31 15.20
C MET A 292 -23.77 6.68 16.64
N TYR A 293 -23.52 5.77 17.60
CA TYR A 293 -23.88 5.94 19.01
C TYR A 293 -22.67 6.17 19.93
N ILE A 294 -21.45 6.20 19.38
CA ILE A 294 -20.25 6.56 20.15
C ILE A 294 -20.09 8.08 20.19
N THR A 295 -19.62 8.59 21.32
CA THR A 295 -19.23 10.00 21.44
C THR A 295 -17.98 10.26 20.61
N PRO A 296 -18.04 11.17 19.61
CA PRO A 296 -16.89 11.46 18.76
C PRO A 296 -15.80 12.23 19.53
N ILE A 297 -14.54 11.95 19.21
CA ILE A 297 -13.38 12.70 19.69
C ILE A 297 -12.95 13.67 18.60
N ILE A 298 -12.75 14.94 18.97
CA ILE A 298 -12.18 15.94 18.07
C ILE A 298 -10.67 15.75 18.02
N ASP A 299 -10.15 15.45 16.84
CA ASP A 299 -8.73 15.30 16.58
C ASP A 299 -8.28 16.31 15.51
N LYS A 300 -7.36 17.18 15.91
CA LYS A 300 -6.80 18.25 15.07
C LYS A 300 -5.33 18.01 14.74
N LYS A 301 -4.80 16.80 14.90
CA LYS A 301 -3.38 16.50 14.65
C LYS A 301 -2.94 16.93 13.25
N MET A 302 -3.79 16.73 12.25
CA MET A 302 -3.53 17.16 10.87
C MET A 302 -3.42 18.68 10.71
N HIS A 303 -4.03 19.50 11.59
CA HIS A 303 -4.09 20.95 11.45
C HIS A 303 -2.71 21.62 11.39
N THR A 304 -1.68 21.02 11.99
CA THR A 304 -0.30 21.53 11.93
C THR A 304 0.26 21.53 10.51
N LEU A 305 -0.22 20.64 9.64
CA LEU A 305 0.20 20.50 8.25
C LEU A 305 -0.77 21.15 7.25
N MET A 306 -1.98 21.54 7.69
CA MET A 306 -3.08 21.88 6.79
C MET A 306 -2.81 23.07 5.87
N SER A 307 -2.22 24.15 6.37
CA SER A 307 -1.95 25.31 5.51
C SER A 307 -1.03 24.94 4.35
N ARG A 308 0.03 24.15 4.63
CA ARG A 308 0.98 23.70 3.61
C ARG A 308 0.35 22.68 2.66
N LEU A 309 -0.37 21.69 3.22
CA LEU A 309 -1.06 20.68 2.42
C LEU A 309 -2.10 21.31 1.49
N PHE A 310 -2.88 22.27 1.98
CA PHE A 310 -3.89 22.97 1.19
C PHE A 310 -3.28 23.72 0.01
N ILE A 311 -2.21 24.50 0.24
CA ILE A 311 -1.51 25.22 -0.83
C ILE A 311 -1.02 24.23 -1.90
N ASN A 312 -0.38 23.13 -1.49
CA ASN A 312 0.12 22.12 -2.42
C ASN A 312 -1.01 21.45 -3.22
N VAL A 313 -2.11 21.10 -2.56
CA VAL A 313 -3.27 20.48 -3.22
C VAL A 313 -3.89 21.42 -4.25
N MET A 314 -4.06 22.70 -3.91
CA MET A 314 -4.61 23.68 -4.84
C MET A 314 -3.70 23.90 -6.05
N ALA A 315 -2.38 23.98 -5.84
CA ALA A 315 -1.41 24.09 -6.92
C ALA A 315 -1.42 22.85 -7.84
N SER A 316 -1.46 21.64 -7.28
CA SER A 316 -1.54 20.41 -8.07
C SER A 316 -2.88 20.29 -8.81
N LYS A 317 -4.00 20.72 -8.23
CA LYS A 317 -5.29 20.77 -8.95
C LYS A 317 -5.24 21.64 -10.20
N GLU A 318 -4.58 22.80 -10.10
CA GLU A 318 -4.40 23.72 -11.23
C GLU A 318 -3.57 23.07 -12.33
N GLN A 319 -2.44 22.46 -11.98
CA GLN A 319 -1.54 21.81 -12.94
C GLN A 319 -2.18 20.60 -13.64
N ILE A 320 -3.00 19.83 -12.94
CA ILE A 320 -3.71 18.68 -13.54
C ILE A 320 -4.91 19.13 -14.39
N GLY A 321 -5.39 20.37 -14.20
CA GLY A 321 -6.56 20.91 -14.90
C GLY A 321 -7.88 20.33 -14.36
N ILE A 322 -8.01 20.24 -13.03
CA ILE A 322 -9.23 19.75 -12.34
C ILE A 322 -9.87 20.84 -11.44
N ILE A 323 -9.61 22.11 -11.75
CA ILE A 323 -10.29 23.26 -11.11
C ILE A 323 -11.57 23.59 -11.88
#